data_AF-A0A6A0AM61-F1
#
_entry.id   AF-A0A6A0AM61-F1
#
_cell.length_a   1.000
_cell.length_b   1.000
_cell.length_c   1.000
_cell.angle_alpha   90.00
_cell.angle_beta   90.00
_cell.angle_gamma   90.00
#
_symmetry.space_group_name_H-M   'P 1'
#
loop_
_entity.id
_entity.type
_entity.pdbx_description
1 polymer ?
#
loop_
_entity_poly.entity_id
_entity_poly.type
_entity_poly.pdbx_seq_one_letter_code
_entity_poly.pdbx_strand_id
1 'polypeptide(L)'
;MMGGILFAIWQGSSFDNCAKQWRLFADVLNDMGMALELASPFFPSAFLVMACTASIARSVTGVVGGATRAALTQHFALRGNAADVSAKETSQETATTLVGMALGMVFTRATADNASACWTLFVLLTAVHIWCAGHSALVAGSSQGSSQGSSQGSSQGSRQGSSQGSRQGSSQG
;
A
#
# COMPACT_ATOMS: atom_id res chain seq x y z
N MET A 1 -11.46 13.74 -5.66
CA MET A 1 -12.37 12.95 -6.53
C MET A 1 -11.84 12.85 -7.96
N MET A 2 -11.68 13.95 -8.71
CA MET A 2 -11.18 13.90 -10.11
C MET A 2 -9.77 13.29 -10.26
N GLY A 3 -8.84 13.60 -9.36
CA GLY A 3 -7.46 13.08 -9.43
C GLY A 3 -7.38 11.55 -9.24
N GLY A 4 -8.18 10.99 -8.33
CA GLY A 4 -8.25 9.54 -8.14
C GLY A 4 -8.84 8.81 -9.35
N ILE A 5 -9.83 9.41 -10.02
CA ILE A 5 -10.47 8.84 -11.21
C ILE A 5 -9.50 8.83 -12.40
N LEU A 6 -8.79 9.94 -12.65
CA LEU A 6 -7.78 10.01 -13.71
C LEU A 6 -6.65 8.99 -13.49
N PHE A 7 -6.20 8.86 -12.24
CA PHE A 7 -5.17 7.91 -11.87
C PHE A 7 -5.64 6.45 -12.04
N ALA A 8 -6.88 6.13 -11.64
CA ALA A 8 -7.46 4.80 -11.85
C ALA A 8 -7.53 4.41 -13.32
N ILE A 9 -7.95 5.35 -14.18
CA ILE A 9 -8.06 5.14 -15.63
C ILE A 9 -6.66 4.96 -16.26
N TRP A 10 -5.66 5.70 -15.78
CA TRP A 10 -4.32 5.66 -16.34
C TRP A 10 -3.51 4.41 -15.92
N GLN A 11 -3.68 3.92 -14.70
CA GLN A 11 -2.81 2.90 -14.10
C GLN A 11 -3.49 1.54 -13.83
N GLY A 12 -4.78 1.40 -14.19
CA GLY A 12 -5.63 0.24 -13.86
C GLY A 12 -5.05 -1.14 -14.16
N SER A 13 -4.17 -1.28 -15.15
CA SER A 13 -3.59 -2.57 -15.58
C SER A 13 -2.36 -3.04 -14.78
N SER A 14 -1.81 -2.23 -13.86
CA SER A 14 -0.58 -2.57 -13.10
C SER A 14 -0.78 -2.86 -11.60
N PHE A 15 -2.01 -2.85 -11.09
CA PHE A 15 -2.27 -3.08 -9.66
C PHE A 15 -2.07 -4.55 -9.24
N ASP A 16 -2.32 -5.50 -10.13
CA ASP A 16 -2.40 -6.93 -9.79
C ASP A 16 -1.04 -7.58 -9.48
N ASN A 17 0.08 -7.08 -10.03
CA ASN A 17 1.38 -7.72 -9.84
C ASN A 17 2.11 -7.30 -8.54
N CYS A 18 1.78 -6.15 -7.95
CA CYS A 18 2.50 -5.59 -6.81
C CYS A 18 1.59 -4.85 -5.79
N ALA A 19 0.46 -5.44 -5.38
CA ALA A 19 -0.51 -4.79 -4.47
C ALA A 19 0.13 -4.15 -3.21
N LYS A 20 1.19 -4.77 -2.67
CA LYS A 20 1.91 -4.25 -1.49
C LYS A 20 2.81 -3.04 -1.78
N GLN A 21 3.42 -2.95 -2.96
CA GLN A 21 4.21 -1.76 -3.35
C GLN A 21 3.29 -0.57 -3.64
N TRP A 22 2.14 -0.83 -4.27
CA TRP A 22 1.12 0.20 -4.47
C TRP A 22 0.53 0.69 -3.15
N ARG A 23 0.36 -0.19 -2.15
CA ARG A 23 -0.01 0.20 -0.79
C ARG A 23 1.02 1.17 -0.19
N LEU A 24 2.31 0.84 -0.27
CA LEU A 24 3.40 1.71 0.18
C LEU A 24 3.39 3.08 -0.54
N PHE A 25 3.17 3.09 -1.85
CA PHE A 25 3.02 4.33 -2.61
C PHE A 25 1.84 5.18 -2.13
N ALA A 26 0.70 4.54 -1.85
CA ALA A 26 -0.48 5.21 -1.31
C ALA A 26 -0.19 5.81 0.07
N ASP A 27 0.49 5.06 0.94
CA ASP A 27 0.88 5.49 2.28
C ASP A 27 1.80 6.74 2.23
N VAL A 28 2.80 6.73 1.34
CA VAL A 28 3.68 7.90 1.09
C VAL A 28 2.89 9.12 0.61
N LEU A 29 2.00 8.95 -0.38
CA LEU A 29 1.18 10.04 -0.90
C LEU A 29 0.25 10.64 0.16
N ASN A 30 -0.29 9.81 1.06
CA ASN A 30 -1.13 10.29 2.15
C ASN A 30 -0.33 11.10 3.18
N ASP A 31 0.87 10.64 3.53
CA ASP A 31 1.77 11.34 4.44
C ASP A 31 2.20 12.69 3.86
N MET A 32 2.46 12.76 2.55
CA MET A 32 2.70 14.03 1.84
C MET A 32 1.49 14.96 1.95
N GLY A 33 0.27 14.45 1.73
CA GLY A 33 -0.96 15.25 1.86
C GLY A 33 -1.13 15.81 3.28
N MET A 34 -0.87 15.00 4.31
CA MET A 34 -0.91 15.45 5.70
C MET A 34 0.19 16.48 6.02
N ALA A 35 1.40 16.31 5.48
CA ALA A 35 2.49 17.26 5.66
C ALA A 35 2.18 18.63 5.03
N LEU A 36 1.55 18.64 3.85
CA LEU A 36 1.11 19.87 3.18
C LEU A 36 0.05 20.61 4.00
N GLU A 37 -0.89 19.90 4.63
CA GLU A 37 -1.88 20.51 5.52
C GLU A 37 -1.27 21.05 6.82
N LEU A 38 -0.34 20.30 7.43
CA LEU A 38 0.36 20.75 8.62
C LEU A 38 1.24 21.98 8.34
N ALA A 39 1.81 22.07 7.13
CA ALA A 39 2.59 23.22 6.67
C ALA A 39 1.72 24.44 6.28
N SER A 40 0.42 24.25 6.05
CA SER A 40 -0.48 25.29 5.54
C SER A 40 -0.53 26.58 6.38
N PRO A 41 -0.44 26.57 7.72
CA PRO A 41 -0.46 27.79 8.53
C PRO A 41 0.77 28.69 8.31
N PHE A 42 1.89 28.14 7.83
CA PHE A 42 3.11 28.93 7.55
C PHE A 42 3.03 29.69 6.23
N PHE A 43 2.14 29.31 5.32
CA PHE A 43 1.99 29.93 4.00
C PHE A 43 0.52 30.31 3.71
N PRO A 44 -0.03 31.33 4.39
CA PRO A 44 -1.44 31.69 4.27
C PRO A 44 -1.87 32.05 2.84
N SER A 45 -0.97 32.62 2.04
CA SER A 45 -1.23 32.97 0.63
C SER A 45 -1.32 31.78 -0.31
N ALA A 46 -0.68 30.65 0.05
CA ALA A 46 -0.69 29.41 -0.73
C ALA A 46 -1.65 28.36 -0.14
N PHE A 47 -2.36 28.67 0.95
CA PHE A 47 -3.24 27.75 1.68
C PHE A 47 -4.17 26.96 0.76
N LEU A 48 -4.85 27.65 -0.16
CA LEU A 48 -5.81 27.02 -1.07
C LEU A 48 -5.13 26.01 -2.00
N VAL A 49 -3.96 26.35 -2.55
CA VAL A 49 -3.21 25.46 -3.44
C VAL A 49 -2.69 24.23 -2.68
N MET A 50 -2.19 24.44 -1.46
CA MET A 50 -1.72 23.36 -0.58
C MET A 50 -2.85 22.41 -0.20
N ALA A 51 -4.00 22.95 0.23
CA ALA A 51 -5.17 22.17 0.59
C ALA A 51 -5.75 21.39 -0.60
N CYS A 52 -5.83 22.02 -1.78
CA CYS A 52 -6.26 21.36 -3.01
C CYS A 52 -5.32 20.21 -3.39
N THR A 53 -4.01 20.44 -3.31
CA THR A 53 -2.99 19.41 -3.62
C THR A 53 -3.06 18.26 -2.62
N ALA A 54 -3.20 18.55 -1.32
CA ALA A 54 -3.38 17.54 -0.27
C ALA A 54 -4.65 16.69 -0.50
N SER A 55 -5.75 17.34 -0.88
CA SER A 55 -7.02 16.66 -1.19
C SER A 55 -6.91 15.75 -2.43
N ILE A 56 -6.18 16.19 -3.46
CA ILE A 56 -5.88 15.34 -4.63
C ILE A 56 -5.05 14.13 -4.21
N ALA A 57 -3.98 14.34 -3.43
CA ALA A 57 -3.12 13.26 -2.95
C ALA A 57 -3.91 12.20 -2.16
N ARG A 58 -4.73 12.62 -1.19
CA ARG A 58 -5.58 11.69 -0.43
C ARG A 58 -6.63 11.01 -1.29
N SER A 59 -7.18 11.70 -2.29
CA SER A 59 -8.11 11.09 -3.23
C SER A 59 -7.45 9.98 -4.06
N VAL A 60 -6.17 10.14 -4.43
CA VAL A 60 -5.40 9.10 -5.12
C VAL A 60 -5.07 7.95 -4.17
N THR A 61 -4.61 8.25 -2.95
CA THR A 61 -4.39 7.23 -1.91
C THR A 61 -5.64 6.40 -1.66
N GLY A 62 -6.82 7.01 -1.53
CA GLY A 62 -8.07 6.28 -1.32
C GLY A 62 -8.39 5.29 -2.44
N VAL A 63 -8.12 5.66 -3.69
CA VAL A 63 -8.31 4.78 -4.86
C VAL A 63 -7.30 3.64 -4.86
N VAL A 64 -6.01 3.93 -4.68
CA VAL A 64 -4.96 2.89 -4.62
C VAL A 64 -5.19 1.95 -3.44
N GLY A 65 -5.52 2.49 -2.28
CA GLY A 65 -5.83 1.75 -1.06
C GLY A 65 -7.03 0.83 -1.26
N GLY A 66 -8.11 1.33 -1.87
CA GLY A 66 -9.29 0.53 -2.20
C GLY A 66 -8.98 -0.59 -3.20
N ALA A 67 -8.23 -0.29 -4.26
CA ALA A 67 -7.85 -1.28 -5.28
C ALA A 67 -6.94 -2.38 -4.70
N THR A 68 -5.91 -1.99 -3.95
CA THR A 68 -4.98 -2.95 -3.31
C THR A 68 -5.68 -3.78 -2.24
N ARG A 69 -6.61 -3.20 -1.48
CA ARG A 69 -7.48 -3.93 -0.54
C ARG A 69 -8.33 -4.96 -1.27
N ALA A 70 -8.99 -4.59 -2.36
CA ALA A 70 -9.79 -5.52 -3.14
C ALA A 70 -8.96 -6.69 -3.67
N ALA A 71 -7.77 -6.42 -4.22
CA ALA A 71 -6.85 -7.45 -4.69
C ALA A 71 -6.39 -8.40 -3.55
N LEU A 72 -6.06 -7.86 -2.38
CA LEU A 72 -5.69 -8.67 -1.20
C LEU A 72 -6.85 -9.52 -0.68
N THR A 73 -8.06 -8.96 -0.62
CA THR A 73 -9.27 -9.71 -0.24
C THR A 73 -9.52 -10.86 -1.20
N GLN A 74 -9.36 -10.66 -2.51
CA GLN A 74 -9.48 -11.73 -3.49
C GLN A 74 -8.36 -12.78 -3.33
N HIS A 75 -7.13 -12.34 -3.08
CA HIS A 75 -6.00 -13.25 -2.86
C HIS A 75 -6.18 -14.16 -1.64
N PHE A 76 -6.77 -13.65 -0.54
CA PHE A 76 -7.01 -14.43 0.68
C PHE A 76 -8.37 -15.16 0.69
N ALA A 77 -9.23 -14.93 -0.30
CA ALA A 77 -10.48 -15.66 -0.43
C ALA A 77 -10.20 -17.06 -0.99
N LEU A 78 -10.26 -18.07 -0.13
CA LEU A 78 -9.97 -19.47 -0.51
C LEU A 78 -11.20 -20.22 -1.06
N ARG A 79 -12.43 -19.79 -0.73
CA ARG A 79 -13.69 -20.49 -1.12
C ARG A 79 -14.90 -19.56 -1.27
N GLY A 80 -14.79 -18.53 -2.09
CA GLY A 80 -15.90 -17.55 -2.26
C GLY A 80 -16.24 -16.78 -0.98
N ASN A 81 -15.37 -16.83 0.03
CA ASN A 81 -15.50 -16.16 1.31
C ASN A 81 -14.92 -14.73 1.31
N ALA A 82 -14.83 -14.11 0.13
CA ALA A 82 -14.32 -12.74 -0.02
C ALA A 82 -15.11 -11.73 0.82
N ALA A 83 -16.42 -11.93 0.97
CA ALA A 83 -17.27 -11.08 1.81
C ALA A 83 -16.92 -11.19 3.31
N ASP A 84 -16.66 -12.39 3.82
CA ASP A 84 -16.26 -12.60 5.23
C ASP A 84 -14.87 -12.00 5.50
N VAL A 85 -13.92 -12.19 4.57
CA VAL A 85 -12.58 -11.59 4.65
C VAL A 85 -12.68 -10.06 4.64
N SER A 86 -13.46 -9.50 3.72
CA SER A 86 -13.69 -8.05 3.62
C SER A 86 -14.35 -7.48 4.88
N ALA A 87 -15.35 -8.16 5.43
CA ALA A 87 -16.06 -7.73 6.63
C ALA A 87 -15.14 -7.70 7.86
N LYS A 88 -14.28 -8.72 8.02
CA LYS A 88 -13.28 -8.78 9.11
C LYS A 88 -12.24 -7.68 8.99
N GLU A 89 -11.70 -7.47 7.79
CA GLU A 89 -10.72 -6.42 7.54
C GLU A 89 -11.31 -5.02 7.78
N THR A 90 -12.51 -4.77 7.26
CA THR A 90 -13.21 -3.48 7.46
C THR A 90 -13.52 -3.23 8.94
N SER A 91 -13.90 -4.28 9.69
CA SER A 91 -14.13 -4.18 11.13
C SER A 91 -12.84 -3.84 11.89
N GLN A 92 -11.73 -4.48 11.52
CA GLN A 92 -10.41 -4.22 12.10
C GLN A 92 -9.94 -2.80 11.80
N GLU A 93 -10.11 -2.34 10.55
CA GLU A 93 -9.81 -0.97 10.16
C GLU A 93 -10.62 0.01 10.99
N THR A 94 -11.94 -0.17 11.07
CA THR A 94 -12.83 0.72 11.83
C THR A 94 -12.41 0.82 13.29
N ALA A 95 -12.16 -0.33 13.95
CA ALA A 95 -11.70 -0.34 15.34
C ALA A 95 -10.36 0.40 15.51
N THR A 96 -9.42 0.15 14.61
CA THR A 96 -8.09 0.80 14.63
C THR A 96 -8.21 2.31 14.40
N THR A 97 -9.06 2.74 13.46
CA THR A 97 -9.31 4.15 13.17
C THR A 97 -9.97 4.86 14.35
N LEU A 98 -10.93 4.24 15.03
CA LEU A 98 -11.55 4.81 16.24
C LEU A 98 -10.53 5.02 17.36
N VAL A 99 -9.70 4.00 17.64
CA VAL A 99 -8.63 4.09 18.63
C VAL A 99 -7.61 5.16 18.23
N GLY A 100 -7.20 5.17 16.96
CA GLY A 100 -6.27 6.16 16.42
C GLY A 100 -6.79 7.59 16.53
N MET A 101 -8.07 7.84 16.23
CA MET A 101 -8.68 9.16 16.40
C MET A 101 -8.74 9.57 17.88
N ALA A 102 -9.12 8.65 18.78
CA ALA A 102 -9.15 8.94 20.21
C ALA A 102 -7.76 9.35 20.75
N LEU A 103 -6.73 8.56 20.42
CA LEU A 103 -5.34 8.87 20.78
C LEU A 103 -4.86 10.16 20.12
N GLY A 104 -5.14 10.35 18.83
CA GLY A 104 -4.77 11.54 18.08
C GLY A 104 -5.34 12.82 18.69
N MET A 105 -6.59 12.80 19.13
CA MET A 105 -7.21 13.94 19.82
C MET A 105 -6.51 14.28 21.15
N VAL A 106 -6.19 13.26 21.95
CA VAL A 106 -5.45 13.45 23.21
C VAL A 106 -4.07 14.05 22.95
N PHE A 107 -3.32 13.50 21.99
CA PHE A 107 -2.00 14.02 21.63
C PHE A 107 -2.06 15.44 21.07
N THR A 108 -3.00 15.71 20.16
CA THR A 108 -3.14 17.05 19.56
C THR A 108 -3.45 18.09 20.61
N ARG A 109 -4.31 17.77 21.59
CA ARG A 109 -4.55 18.67 22.74
C ARG A 109 -3.32 18.86 23.61
N ALA A 110 -2.57 17.78 23.90
CA ALA A 110 -1.36 17.86 24.72
C ALA A 110 -0.25 18.69 24.05
N THR A 111 -0.17 18.71 22.72
CA THR A 111 0.85 19.46 21.97
C THR A 111 0.35 20.78 21.38
N ALA A 112 -0.90 21.20 21.66
CA ALA A 112 -1.53 22.35 21.00
C ALA A 112 -0.75 23.66 21.19
N ASP A 113 -0.17 23.87 22.36
CA ASP A 113 0.57 25.10 22.70
C ASP A 113 2.02 25.10 22.19
N ASN A 114 2.50 23.97 21.67
CA ASN A 114 3.90 23.77 21.28
C ASN A 114 4.01 23.29 19.84
N ALA A 115 4.12 24.23 18.90
CA ALA A 115 4.25 23.93 17.47
C ALA A 115 5.42 22.99 17.16
N SER A 116 6.57 23.16 17.82
CA SER A 116 7.72 22.27 17.67
C SER A 116 7.41 20.84 18.09
N ALA A 117 6.72 20.64 19.22
CA ALA A 117 6.31 19.32 19.69
C ALA A 117 5.31 18.64 18.73
N CYS A 118 4.40 19.42 18.14
CA CYS A 118 3.47 18.93 17.12
C CYS A 118 4.23 18.43 15.87
N TRP A 119 5.20 19.20 15.37
CA TRP A 119 6.04 18.80 14.23
C TRP A 119 6.94 17.60 14.56
N THR A 120 7.56 17.57 15.74
CA THR A 120 8.36 16.42 16.17
C THR A 120 7.51 15.16 16.25
N LEU A 121 6.33 15.24 16.86
CA LEU A 121 5.40 14.10 16.95
C LEU A 121 4.94 13.64 15.58
N PHE A 122 4.59 14.58 14.68
CA PHE A 122 4.22 14.28 13.30
C PHE A 122 5.36 13.54 12.57
N VAL A 123 6.58 14.08 12.58
CA VAL A 123 7.73 13.47 11.90
C VAL A 123 8.06 12.10 12.47
N LEU A 124 8.03 11.93 13.81
CA LEU A 124 8.25 10.63 14.44
C LEU A 124 7.17 9.61 14.04
N LEU A 125 5.91 10.01 14.06
CA LEU A 125 4.80 9.12 13.71
C LEU A 125 4.85 8.74 12.23
N THR A 126 5.14 9.71 11.34
CA THR A 126 5.32 9.47 9.90
C THR A 126 6.54 8.57 9.64
N ALA A 127 7.65 8.76 10.37
CA ALA A 127 8.82 7.90 10.25
C ALA A 127 8.52 6.45 10.67
N VAL A 128 7.79 6.26 11.77
CA VAL A 128 7.34 4.93 12.20
C VAL A 128 6.36 4.32 11.19
N HIS A 129 5.42 5.11 10.68
CA HIS A 129 4.45 4.69 9.66
C HIS A 129 5.16 4.19 8.39
N ILE A 130 6.05 4.99 7.82
CA ILE A 130 6.78 4.62 6.60
C ILE A 130 7.74 3.45 6.83
N TRP A 131 8.36 3.37 8.02
CA TRP A 131 9.20 2.23 8.37
C TRP A 131 8.40 0.93 8.42
N CYS A 132 7.24 0.94 9.08
CA CYS A 132 6.36 -0.22 9.19
C CYS A 132 5.82 -0.65 7.82
N ALA A 133 5.39 0.31 7.01
CA ALA A 133 4.93 0.08 5.64
C ALA A 133 6.06 -0.49 4.76
N GLY A 134 7.25 0.12 4.84
CA GLY A 134 8.44 -0.29 4.10
C GLY A 134 8.92 -1.70 4.49
N HIS A 135 8.99 -2.00 5.78
CA HIS A 135 9.36 -3.34 6.26
C HIS A 135 8.37 -4.41 5.77
N SER A 136 7.07 -4.12 5.80
CA SER A 136 6.02 -5.01 5.29
C SER A 136 6.16 -5.27 3.78
N ALA A 137 6.55 -4.24 3.02
CA ALA A 137 6.81 -4.35 1.58
C ALA A 137 8.10 -5.12 1.28
N LEU A 138 9.18 -4.92 2.05
CA LEU A 138 10.46 -5.61 1.88
C LEU A 138 10.37 -7.11 2.19
N VAL A 139 9.72 -7.48 3.30
CA VAL A 139 9.45 -8.89 3.65
C VAL A 139 8.66 -9.55 2.52
N ALA A 140 7.70 -8.85 1.93
CA ALA A 140 6.95 -9.38 0.79
C ALA A 140 7.79 -9.55 -0.48
N GLY A 141 8.67 -8.61 -0.80
CA GLY A 141 9.59 -8.70 -1.94
C GLY A 141 10.51 -9.92 -1.85
N SER A 142 11.02 -10.22 -0.65
CA SER A 142 11.80 -11.44 -0.41
C SER A 142 10.96 -12.73 -0.60
N SER A 143 9.69 -12.72 -0.17
CA SER A 143 8.79 -13.86 -0.34
C SER A 143 8.39 -14.11 -1.79
N GLN A 144 8.03 -13.05 -2.56
CA GLN A 144 7.66 -13.17 -3.97
C GLN A 144 8.86 -13.60 -4.83
N GLY A 145 10.05 -13.04 -4.60
CA GLY A 145 11.26 -13.44 -5.32
C GLY A 145 11.61 -14.92 -5.11
N SER A 146 11.42 -15.43 -3.90
CA SER A 146 11.64 -16.85 -3.58
C SER A 146 10.61 -17.80 -4.22
N SER A 147 9.33 -17.40 -4.28
CA SER A 147 8.26 -18.22 -4.88
C SER A 147 8.27 -18.21 -6.42
N GLN A 148 8.62 -17.08 -7.04
CA GLN A 148 8.72 -16.97 -8.50
C GLN A 148 9.97 -17.68 -9.02
N GLY A 149 11.09 -17.58 -8.29
CA GLY A 149 12.33 -18.29 -8.62
C GLY A 149 12.17 -19.81 -8.54
N SER A 150 11.43 -20.33 -7.54
CA SER A 150 11.16 -21.76 -7.42
C SER A 150 10.18 -22.28 -8.47
N SER A 151 9.13 -21.52 -8.82
CA SER A 151 8.17 -21.91 -9.87
C SER A 151 8.75 -21.82 -11.29
N GLN A 152 9.58 -20.81 -11.58
CA GLN A 152 10.30 -20.74 -12.86
C GLN A 152 11.40 -21.79 -12.95
N GLY A 153 12.16 -22.02 -11.88
CA GLY A 153 13.20 -23.06 -11.86
C GLY A 153 12.64 -24.47 -12.05
N SER A 154 11.50 -24.80 -11.42
CA SER A 154 10.84 -26.09 -11.58
C SER A 154 10.19 -26.28 -12.97
N SER A 155 9.59 -25.23 -13.55
CA SER A 155 9.00 -25.28 -14.90
C SER A 155 10.05 -25.30 -16.02
N GLN A 156 11.18 -24.60 -15.86
CA GLN A 156 12.31 -24.73 -16.78
C GLN A 156 13.02 -26.08 -16.64
N GLY A 157 13.25 -26.56 -15.41
CA GLY A 157 13.90 -27.84 -15.16
C GLY A 157 13.10 -29.02 -15.71
N SER A 158 11.77 -29.00 -15.57
CA SER A 158 10.89 -30.03 -16.16
C SER A 158 10.84 -29.97 -17.69
N ARG A 159 10.84 -28.78 -18.30
CA ARG A 159 10.93 -28.61 -19.77
C ARG A 159 12.28 -29.04 -20.34
N GLN A 160 13.39 -28.72 -19.67
CA GLN A 160 14.71 -29.17 -20.10
C GLN A 160 14.87 -30.69 -19.95
N GLY A 161 14.47 -31.26 -18.81
CA GLY A 161 14.54 -32.71 -18.58
C GLY A 161 13.71 -33.52 -19.57
N SER A 162 12.50 -33.08 -19.90
CA SER A 162 11.66 -33.73 -20.92
C SER A 162 12.25 -33.61 -22.34
N SER A 163 12.86 -32.48 -22.69
CA SER A 163 13.50 -32.29 -24.00
C SER A 163 14.81 -33.08 -24.18
N GLN A 164 15.58 -33.29 -23.10
CA GLN A 164 16.77 -34.13 -23.12
C GLN A 164 16.42 -35.63 -23.16
N GLY A 165 15.47 -36.06 -22.33
CA GLY A 165 15.03 -37.47 -22.30
C GLY A 165 14.43 -37.94 -23.63
N SER A 166 13.69 -37.07 -24.32
CA SER A 166 13.13 -37.38 -25.65
C SER A 166 14.21 -37.49 -26.74
N ARG A 167 15.24 -36.64 -26.72
CA ARG A 167 16.37 -36.73 -27.68
C ARG A 167 17.26 -37.94 -27.46
N GLN A 168 17.48 -38.36 -26.22
CA GLN A 168 18.25 -39.57 -25.92
C GLN A 168 17.48 -40.84 -26.32
N GLY A 169 16.18 -40.91 -26.02
CA GLY A 169 15.32 -42.03 -26.38
C GLY A 169 15.19 -42.26 -27.89
N SER A 170 15.22 -41.20 -28.71
CA SER A 170 15.18 -41.32 -30.18
C SER A 170 16.51 -41.71 -30.84
N SER A 171 17.63 -41.67 -30.09
CA SER A 171 18.96 -42.01 -30.62
C SER A 171 19.39 -43.45 -30.34
N GLN A 172 18.63 -44.17 -29.49
CA GLN A 172 18.89 -45.56 -29.10
C GLN A 172 17.83 -46.55 -29.59
N GLY A 173 16.88 -46.10 -30.43
CA GLY A 173 15.85 -46.94 -31.06
C GLY A 173 16.14 -47.19 -32.54
#